data_AF-A0A7V6WH99-F1
#
_entry.id   AF-A0A7V6WH99-F1
#
_cell.length_a   1.000
_cell.length_b   1.000
_cell.length_c   1.000
_cell.angle_alpha   90.00
_cell.angle_beta   90.00
_cell.angle_gamma   90.00
#
_symmetry.space_group_name_H-M   'P 1'
#
loop_
_entity.id
_entity.type
_entity.pdbx_description
1 polymer ?
#
loop_
_entity_poly.entity_id
_entity_poly.type
_entity_poly.pdbx_seq_one_letter_code
_entity_poly.pdbx_strand_id
1 'polypeptide(L)'
;AVPRPSLKDPSKTSATTSVITLMGHKDDEIAKPSAERLARELEQPVALVAGVHLESPTPEEINTVIDLATELLDEIVIRFRPGWT
;
A
#
# COMPACT_ATOMS: atom_id res chain seq x y z
N ALA A 1 -6.64 -0.09 6.06
CA ALA A 1 -5.53 0.22 6.97
C ALA A 1 -5.96 1.29 7.96
N VAL A 2 -5.62 1.14 9.24
CA VAL A 2 -5.85 2.16 10.28
C VAL A 2 -4.50 2.52 10.89
N PRO A 3 -4.13 3.82 10.94
CA PRO A 3 -2.88 4.25 11.55
C PRO A 3 -2.94 4.10 13.07
N ARG A 4 -1.79 3.76 13.67
CA ARG A 4 -1.64 3.54 15.11
C ARG A 4 -0.17 3.62 15.52
N PRO A 5 0.18 3.91 16.79
CA PRO A 5 1.57 3.85 17.25
C PRO A 5 2.17 2.46 17.09
N SER A 6 3.40 2.33 16.58
CA SER A 6 4.08 1.05 16.38
C SER A 6 4.22 0.25 17.70
N LEU A 7 4.15 -1.09 17.62
CA LEU A 7 4.33 -1.95 18.80
C LEU A 7 5.79 -1.99 19.26
N LYS A 8 6.74 -1.82 18.32
CA LYS A 8 8.18 -1.87 18.61
C LYS A 8 8.71 -0.54 19.12
N ASP A 9 8.14 0.57 18.63
CA ASP A 9 8.58 1.94 18.94
C ASP A 9 7.36 2.88 18.91
N PRO A 10 6.75 3.19 20.06
CA PRO A 10 5.55 4.02 20.12
C PRO A 10 5.71 5.44 19.56
N SER A 11 6.94 5.92 19.37
CA SER A 11 7.19 7.23 18.75
C SER A 11 6.98 7.25 17.23
N LYS A 12 6.83 6.07 16.60
CA LYS A 12 6.63 5.93 15.16
C LYS A 12 5.20 5.51 14.84
N THR A 13 4.61 6.14 13.83
CA THR A 13 3.34 5.69 13.26
C THR A 13 3.53 4.38 12.49
N SER A 14 2.63 3.43 12.68
CA SER A 14 2.47 2.19 11.93
C SER A 14 0.99 2.07 11.51
N ALA A 15 0.61 0.98 10.87
CA ALA A 15 -0.77 0.72 10.50
C ALA A 15 -1.12 -0.75 10.69
N THR A 16 -2.41 -1.01 10.83
CA THR A 16 -2.97 -2.37 10.82
C THR A 16 -3.98 -2.48 9.69
N THR A 17 -3.90 -3.58 8.93
CA THR A 17 -4.73 -3.80 7.74
C THR A 17 -5.27 -5.22 7.72
N SER A 18 -6.57 -5.33 7.47
CA SER A 18 -7.20 -6.55 6.96
C SER A 18 -7.27 -6.45 5.44
N VAL A 19 -6.91 -7.51 4.74
CA VAL A 19 -6.98 -7.62 3.29
C VAL A 19 -7.66 -8.93 2.94
N ILE A 20 -8.47 -8.91 1.89
CA ILE A 20 -9.12 -10.10 1.36
C ILE A 20 -8.70 -10.20 -0.10
N THR A 21 -7.96 -11.26 -0.42
CA THR A 21 -7.53 -11.57 -1.79
C THR A 21 -8.21 -12.86 -2.23
N LEU A 22 -8.65 -12.90 -3.49
CA LEU A 22 -9.21 -14.11 -4.08
C LEU A 22 -8.13 -15.21 -4.17
N MET A 23 -8.50 -16.47 -3.97
CA MET A 23 -7.57 -17.60 -4.09
C MET A 23 -6.88 -17.59 -5.47
N GLY A 24 -5.55 -17.69 -5.49
CA GLY A 24 -4.74 -17.67 -6.72
C GLY A 24 -4.40 -16.27 -7.24
N HIS A 25 -4.97 -15.21 -6.66
CA HIS A 25 -4.61 -13.83 -6.97
C HIS A 25 -3.47 -13.34 -6.06
N LYS A 26 -2.77 -12.31 -6.53
CA LYS A 26 -1.63 -11.67 -5.86
C LYS A 26 -1.90 -10.19 -5.55
N ASP A 27 -3.16 -9.76 -5.59
CA ASP A 27 -3.53 -8.35 -5.47
C ASP A 27 -3.17 -7.76 -4.08
N ASP A 28 -3.02 -8.59 -3.04
CA ASP A 28 -2.55 -8.15 -1.72
C ASP A 28 -1.08 -7.74 -1.69
N GLU A 29 -0.25 -8.23 -2.61
CA GLU A 29 1.16 -7.81 -2.73
C GLU A 29 1.26 -6.31 -3.01
N ILE A 30 0.25 -5.73 -3.69
CA ILE A 30 0.12 -4.28 -3.88
C ILE A 30 -0.77 -3.69 -2.78
N ALA A 31 -1.92 -4.30 -2.53
CA ALA A 31 -2.97 -3.65 -1.75
C ALA A 31 -2.58 -3.42 -0.28
N LYS A 32 -2.03 -4.44 0.37
CA LYS A 32 -1.70 -4.38 1.80
C LYS A 32 -0.58 -3.37 2.10
N PRO A 33 0.62 -3.44 1.47
CA PRO A 33 1.69 -2.49 1.78
C PRO A 33 1.32 -1.06 1.39
N SER A 34 0.58 -0.88 0.29
CA SER A 34 0.12 0.45 -0.12
C SER A 34 -0.84 1.06 0.89
N ALA A 35 -1.82 0.29 1.36
CA ALA A 35 -2.77 0.77 2.36
C ALA A 35 -2.07 1.11 3.69
N GLU A 36 -1.15 0.26 4.14
CA GLU A 36 -0.39 0.49 5.38
C GLU A 36 0.50 1.73 5.28
N ARG A 37 1.17 1.92 4.15
CA ARG A 37 2.02 3.09 3.92
C ARG A 37 1.19 4.37 3.84
N LEU A 38 0.12 4.42 3.05
CA LEU A 38 -0.74 5.61 2.99
C LEU A 38 -1.31 5.96 4.36
N ALA A 39 -1.82 4.98 5.10
CA ALA A 39 -2.36 5.24 6.43
C ALA A 39 -1.31 5.81 7.37
N ARG A 40 -0.07 5.29 7.33
CA ARG A 40 1.05 5.80 8.13
C ARG A 40 1.45 7.22 7.73
N GLU A 41 1.64 7.49 6.44
CA GLU A 41 2.18 8.78 5.96
C GLU A 41 1.14 9.90 6.02
N LEU A 42 -0.14 9.59 5.86
CA LEU A 42 -1.24 10.56 5.90
C LEU A 42 -1.88 10.68 7.28
N GLU A 43 -1.54 9.80 8.22
CA GLU A 43 -2.13 9.70 9.56
C GLU A 43 -3.66 9.59 9.54
N GLN A 44 -4.21 8.95 8.51
CA GLN A 44 -5.65 8.78 8.30
C GLN A 44 -6.01 7.31 8.01
N PRO A 45 -7.24 6.87 8.36
CA PRO A 45 -7.75 5.58 7.91
C PRO A 45 -7.81 5.52 6.37
N VAL A 46 -7.35 4.41 5.79
CA VAL A 46 -7.29 4.19 4.34
C VAL A 46 -8.04 2.92 3.97
N ALA A 47 -8.98 3.04 3.03
CA ALA A 47 -9.51 1.92 2.27
C ALA A 47 -8.81 1.89 0.91
N LEU A 48 -8.23 0.76 0.53
CA LEU A 48 -7.54 0.60 -0.74
C LEU A 48 -8.02 -0.66 -1.42
N VAL A 49 -8.22 -0.56 -2.73
CA VAL A 49 -8.58 -1.66 -3.62
C VAL A 49 -7.53 -1.71 -4.71
N ALA A 50 -6.97 -2.89 -4.95
CA ALA A 50 -6.07 -3.14 -6.06
C ALA A 50 -6.58 -4.35 -6.85
N GLY A 51 -6.32 -4.33 -8.15
CA GLY A 51 -6.64 -5.42 -9.05
C GLY A 51 -5.76 -5.30 -10.29
N VAL A 52 -4.99 -6.34 -10.59
CA VAL A 52 -4.11 -6.37 -11.76
C VAL A 52 -4.43 -7.59 -12.60
N HIS A 53 -4.58 -7.38 -13.91
CA HIS A 53 -4.74 -8.47 -14.86
C HIS A 53 -3.62 -8.43 -15.89
N LEU A 54 -2.84 -9.50 -15.95
CA LEU A 54 -1.83 -9.77 -16.96
C LEU A 54 -2.04 -11.20 -17.47
N GLU A 55 -1.85 -11.40 -18.77
CA GLU A 55 -1.98 -12.72 -19.38
C GLU A 55 -0.67 -13.49 -19.25
N SER A 56 -0.69 -14.60 -18.51
CA SER A 56 0.48 -15.47 -18.27
C SER A 56 1.77 -14.72 -17.89
N PRO A 57 1.75 -13.84 -16.86
CA PRO A 57 2.88 -12.98 -16.58
C PRO A 57 4.09 -13.77 -16.09
N THR A 58 5.29 -13.33 -16.49
CA THR A 58 6.52 -13.84 -15.89
C THR A 58 6.72 -13.26 -14.47
N PRO A 59 7.54 -13.90 -13.62
CA PRO A 59 7.89 -13.33 -12.31
C PRO A 59 8.47 -11.91 -12.40
N GLU A 60 9.24 -11.61 -13.45
CA GLU A 60 9.82 -10.29 -13.68
C GLU A 60 8.75 -9.24 -14.01
N GLU A 61 7.74 -9.60 -14.80
CA GLU A 61 6.60 -8.71 -15.09
C GLU A 61 5.77 -8.44 -13.83
N ILE A 62 5.55 -9.46 -12.98
CA ILE A 62 4.88 -9.27 -11.68
C ILE A 62 5.66 -8.27 -10.82
N ASN A 63 6.97 -8.46 -10.69
CA ASN A 63 7.81 -7.54 -9.92
C ASN A 63 7.78 -6.12 -10.49
N THR A 64 7.81 -5.99 -11.82
CA THR A 64 7.72 -4.69 -12.50
C THR A 64 6.42 -3.97 -12.14
N VAL A 65 5.28 -4.67 -12.09
CA VAL A 65 4.01 -4.05 -11.66
C VAL A 65 4.06 -3.62 -10.20
N ILE A 66 4.65 -4.42 -9.31
CA ILE A 66 4.79 -4.07 -7.89
C ILE A 66 5.67 -2.83 -7.71
N ASP A 67 6.76 -2.73 -8.47
CA ASP A 67 7.66 -1.56 -8.47
C ASP A 67 6.93 -0.31 -8.97
N LEU A 68 6.23 -0.39 -10.10
CA LEU A 68 5.43 0.72 -10.64
C LEU A 68 4.32 1.16 -9.67
N ALA A 69 3.67 0.21 -8.99
CA ALA A 69 2.68 0.53 -7.97
C ALA A 69 3.31 1.26 -6.77
N THR A 70 4.55 0.91 -6.42
CA THR A 70 5.32 1.57 -5.35
C THR A 70 5.73 2.99 -5.75
N GLU A 71 6.14 3.21 -6.99
CA GLU A 71 6.45 4.54 -7.54
C GLU A 71 5.21 5.44 -7.57
N LEU A 72 4.07 4.94 -8.06
CA LEU A 72 2.80 5.67 -8.03
C LEU A 72 2.40 6.06 -6.60
N LEU A 73 2.65 5.17 -5.64
CA LEU A 73 2.38 5.42 -4.24
C LEU A 73 3.27 6.55 -3.67
N ASP A 74 4.53 6.67 -4.10
CA ASP A 74 5.39 7.81 -3.76
C ASP A 74 4.75 9.13 -4.17
N GLU A 75 4.25 9.20 -5.40
CA GLU A 75 3.59 10.40 -5.94
C GLU A 75 2.33 10.77 -5.16
N ILE A 76 1.51 9.78 -4.79
CA ILE A 76 0.30 9.99 -3.98
C ILE A 76 0.68 10.56 -2.61
N VAL A 77 1.68 9.98 -1.95
CA VAL A 77 2.14 10.47 -0.63
C VAL A 77 2.65 11.91 -0.74
N ILE A 78 3.44 12.25 -1.75
CA ILE A 78 3.94 13.61 -1.98
C ILE A 78 2.77 14.58 -2.18
N ARG A 79 1.78 14.20 -3.01
CA ARG A 79 0.66 15.06 -3.36
C ARG A 79 -0.29 15.34 -2.21
N PHE A 80 -0.49 14.38 -1.30
CA PHE A 80 -1.52 14.47 -0.26
C PHE A 80 -0.95 14.63 1.16
N ARG A 81 0.38 14.73 1.32
CA ARG A 81 0.97 14.96 2.63
C ARG A 81 0.47 16.28 3.23
N PRO A 82 -0.06 16.28 4.47
CA PRO A 82 -0.52 17.51 5.11
C PRO A 82 0.64 18.51 5.27
N GLY A 83 0.43 19.78 4.85
CA GLY A 83 1.42 20.86 4.99
C GLY A 83 2.18 21.25 3.71
N TRP A 84 1.73 20.80 2.54
CA TRP A 84 2.30 21.11 1.21
C TRP A 84 1.43 22.07 0.37
N THR A 85 0.72 22.99 1.03
CA THR A 85 0.02 24.16 0.46
C THR A 85 0.24 25.36 1.36
#